data_AF-A0A6L7RY60-F1
#
_entry.id   AF-A0A6L7RY60-F1
#
_cell.length_a   1.000
_cell.length_b   1.000
_cell.length_c   1.000
_cell.angle_alpha   90.00
_cell.angle_beta   90.00
_cell.angle_gamma   90.00
#
_symmetry.space_group_name_H-M   'P 1'
#
loop_
_entity.id
_entity.type
_entity.pdbx_description
1 polymer ?
#
loop_
_entity_poly.entity_id
_entity_poly.type
_entity_poly.pdbx_seq_one_letter_code
_entity_poly.pdbx_strand_id
1 'polypeptide(L)'
;RSTCTPLNFAAISLGQTVTGMWTWDLMRLVDYVVTRDDCDPERIGCAGLSGGGLQTLWLAAMDDRICAAVVSGYFYGYRDSLLDLNSNCGCNYVPGLWQAVDMGDLGALIAPRPLLVETGDEDPLNGARGLDNVYEQVSITRDAYELLDAGELLVHDVQPGEHQWFGVTAEPWLVERLTGDRPTR
;
A
#
# COMPACT_ATOMS: atom_id res chain seq x y z
N ARG A 1 -23.73 1.71 1.15
CA ARG A 1 -23.40 1.10 -0.17
C ARG A 1 -22.13 1.78 -0.66
N SER A 2 -21.09 1.03 -1.00
CA SER A 2 -19.82 1.61 -1.48
C SER A 2 -20.03 2.33 -2.82
N THR A 3 -19.46 3.54 -2.97
CA THR A 3 -19.44 4.29 -4.23
C THR A 3 -18.47 3.68 -5.25
N CYS A 4 -17.58 2.79 -4.82
CA CYS A 4 -16.57 2.19 -5.68
C CYS A 4 -17.16 1.20 -6.69
N THR A 5 -18.25 0.51 -6.35
CA THR A 5 -18.85 -0.49 -7.26
C THR A 5 -19.41 0.15 -8.52
N PRO A 6 -20.26 1.20 -8.46
CA PRO A 6 -20.68 1.93 -9.66
C PRO A 6 -19.51 2.51 -10.47
N LEU A 7 -18.51 3.09 -9.78
CA LEU A 7 -17.30 3.63 -10.43
C LEU A 7 -16.52 2.54 -11.16
N ASN A 8 -16.36 1.36 -10.55
CA ASN A 8 -15.64 0.25 -11.15
C ASN A 8 -16.37 -0.33 -12.37
N PHE A 9 -17.69 -0.42 -12.33
CA PHE A 9 -18.47 -0.82 -13.51
C PHE A 9 -18.27 0.14 -14.68
N ALA A 10 -18.27 1.45 -14.42
CA ALA A 10 -17.97 2.44 -15.45
C ALA A 10 -16.53 2.31 -15.95
N ALA A 11 -15.54 2.26 -15.04
CA ALA A 11 -14.12 2.21 -15.37
C ALA A 11 -13.79 0.99 -16.24
N ILE A 12 -14.17 -0.22 -15.83
CA ILE A 12 -13.90 -1.45 -16.59
C ILE A 12 -14.58 -1.43 -17.95
N SER A 13 -15.81 -0.89 -18.04
CA SER A 13 -16.52 -0.75 -19.32
C SER A 13 -15.79 0.18 -20.31
N LEU A 14 -14.97 1.11 -19.80
CA LEU A 14 -14.13 2.01 -20.58
C LEU A 14 -12.70 1.47 -20.79
N GLY A 15 -12.41 0.24 -20.36
CA GLY A 15 -11.07 -0.33 -20.41
C GLY A 15 -10.10 0.29 -19.39
N GLN A 16 -10.63 0.91 -18.33
CA GLN A 16 -9.89 1.53 -17.24
C GLN A 16 -10.10 0.77 -15.93
N THR A 17 -9.37 1.15 -14.88
CA THR A 17 -9.54 0.60 -13.52
C THR A 17 -9.59 1.73 -12.50
N VAL A 18 -10.41 1.58 -11.46
CA VAL A 18 -10.49 2.58 -10.38
C VAL A 18 -9.14 2.73 -9.69
N THR A 19 -8.41 1.62 -9.49
CA THR A 19 -7.05 1.62 -8.96
C THR A 19 -6.12 2.51 -9.79
N GLY A 20 -6.12 2.35 -11.12
CA GLY A 20 -5.28 3.13 -12.02
C GLY A 20 -5.66 4.62 -12.03
N MET A 21 -6.97 4.91 -12.01
CA MET A 21 -7.47 6.29 -11.91
C MET A 21 -7.02 6.96 -10.61
N TRP A 22 -7.21 6.32 -9.46
CA TRP A 22 -6.77 6.87 -8.17
C TRP A 22 -5.26 7.01 -8.07
N THR A 23 -4.50 6.04 -8.58
CA THR A 23 -3.03 6.15 -8.62
C THR A 23 -2.61 7.38 -9.40
N TRP A 24 -3.21 7.60 -10.59
CA TRP A 24 -2.94 8.78 -11.39
C TRP A 24 -3.33 10.08 -10.70
N ASP A 25 -4.52 10.14 -10.10
CA ASP A 25 -5.00 11.32 -9.37
C ASP A 25 -4.07 11.66 -8.19
N LEU A 26 -3.58 10.66 -7.47
CA LEU A 26 -2.62 10.84 -6.38
C LEU A 26 -1.26 11.33 -6.88
N MET A 27 -0.77 10.85 -8.02
CA MET A 27 0.45 11.40 -8.63
C MET A 27 0.26 12.89 -9.01
N ARG A 28 -0.94 13.29 -9.44
CA ARG A 28 -1.27 14.71 -9.67
C ARG A 28 -1.35 15.49 -8.36
N LEU A 29 -1.83 14.88 -7.28
CA LEU A 29 -1.79 15.49 -5.96
C LEU A 29 -0.34 15.74 -5.52
N VAL A 30 0.57 14.78 -5.74
CA VAL A 30 2.00 14.97 -5.46
C VAL A 30 2.57 16.12 -6.31
N ASP A 31 2.20 16.21 -7.60
CA ASP A 31 2.59 17.35 -8.45
C ASP A 31 2.16 18.69 -7.85
N TYR A 32 0.97 18.78 -7.24
CA TYR A 32 0.54 19.98 -6.55
C TYR A 32 1.30 20.20 -5.23
N VAL A 33 1.47 19.16 -4.41
CA VAL A 33 2.17 19.25 -3.12
C VAL A 33 3.58 19.84 -3.28
N VAL A 34 4.34 19.41 -4.30
CA VAL A 34 5.69 19.92 -4.55
C VAL A 34 5.74 21.40 -4.98
N THR A 35 4.60 22.01 -5.34
CA THR A 35 4.53 23.45 -5.66
C THR A 35 4.24 24.33 -4.45
N ARG A 36 3.93 23.74 -3.29
CA ARG A 36 3.55 24.49 -2.09
C ARG A 36 4.79 24.90 -1.30
N ASP A 37 4.88 26.18 -0.96
CA ASP A 37 5.99 26.73 -0.18
C ASP A 37 6.03 26.22 1.28
N ASP A 38 4.93 25.64 1.78
CA ASP A 38 4.83 25.07 3.12
C ASP A 38 5.09 23.54 3.17
N CYS A 39 5.49 22.94 2.05
CA CYS A 39 5.81 21.52 1.93
C CYS A 39 7.26 21.33 1.50
N ASP A 40 7.96 20.37 2.11
CA ASP A 40 9.29 19.96 1.64
C ASP A 40 9.13 18.86 0.58
N PRO A 41 9.46 19.12 -0.70
CA PRO A 41 9.28 18.15 -1.79
C PRO A 41 10.18 16.91 -1.64
N GLU A 42 11.18 16.95 -0.78
CA GLU A 42 12.08 15.83 -0.52
C GLU A 42 11.70 15.03 0.74
N ARG A 43 10.54 15.31 1.37
CA ARG A 43 10.06 14.64 2.59
C ARG A 43 8.57 14.30 2.51
N ILE A 44 8.13 13.77 1.36
CA ILE A 44 6.72 13.41 1.15
C ILE A 44 6.51 11.96 1.60
N GLY A 45 5.71 11.75 2.64
CA GLY A 45 5.23 10.43 3.04
C GLY A 45 3.80 10.16 2.62
N CYS A 46 3.41 8.89 2.56
CA CYS A 46 2.03 8.48 2.32
C CYS A 46 1.61 7.40 3.32
N ALA A 47 0.41 7.51 3.88
CA ALA A 47 -0.13 6.55 4.82
C ALA A 47 -1.63 6.37 4.59
N GLY A 48 -2.12 5.14 4.75
CA GLY A 48 -3.53 4.88 4.56
C GLY A 48 -3.97 3.51 5.10
N LEU A 49 -5.25 3.47 5.50
CA LEU A 49 -5.96 2.26 5.94
C LEU A 49 -6.89 1.76 4.82
N SER A 50 -6.95 0.45 4.60
CA SER A 50 -7.96 -0.19 3.73
C SER A 50 -7.86 0.28 2.27
N GLY A 51 -8.91 0.89 1.70
CA GLY A 51 -8.84 1.58 0.41
C GLY A 51 -7.84 2.74 0.38
N GLY A 52 -7.49 3.32 1.54
CA GLY A 52 -6.34 4.20 1.70
C GLY A 52 -5.02 3.43 1.60
N GLY A 53 -4.93 2.24 2.20
CA GLY A 53 -3.77 1.35 2.09
C GLY A 53 -3.51 0.89 0.65
N LEU A 54 -4.57 0.56 -0.10
CA LEU A 54 -4.53 0.35 -1.55
C LEU A 54 -3.87 1.53 -2.25
N GLN A 55 -4.41 2.73 -2.02
CA GLN A 55 -3.94 3.95 -2.65
C GLN A 55 -2.47 4.25 -2.29
N THR A 56 -2.08 4.06 -1.03
CA THR A 56 -0.70 4.24 -0.56
C THR A 56 0.25 3.24 -1.21
N LEU A 57 -0.10 1.95 -1.26
CA LEU A 57 0.73 0.92 -1.86
C LEU A 57 0.99 1.22 -3.34
N TRP A 58 -0.07 1.49 -4.11
CA TRP A 58 0.06 1.77 -5.54
C TRP A 58 0.77 3.08 -5.82
N LEU A 59 0.47 4.16 -5.08
CA LEU A 59 1.17 5.43 -5.24
C LEU A 59 2.66 5.28 -4.93
N ALA A 60 3.00 4.64 -3.81
CA ALA A 60 4.39 4.44 -3.43
C ALA A 60 5.13 3.59 -4.46
N ALA A 61 4.53 2.52 -4.97
CA ALA A 61 5.14 1.67 -5.99
C ALA A 61 5.35 2.38 -7.35
N MET A 62 4.51 3.37 -7.70
CA MET A 62 4.50 4.01 -9.02
C MET A 62 5.13 5.42 -9.03
N ASP A 63 5.38 6.01 -7.86
CA ASP A 63 5.92 7.37 -7.73
C ASP A 63 7.06 7.42 -6.69
N ASP A 64 8.29 7.53 -7.20
CA ASP A 64 9.52 7.55 -6.39
C ASP A 64 9.65 8.79 -5.50
N ARG A 65 8.78 9.80 -5.67
CA ARG A 65 8.75 10.98 -4.79
C ARG A 65 8.20 10.66 -3.40
N ILE A 66 7.48 9.55 -3.24
CA ILE A 66 7.06 9.08 -1.92
C ILE A 66 8.28 8.50 -1.19
N CYS A 67 8.76 9.21 -0.18
CA CYS A 67 9.97 8.89 0.58
C CYS A 67 9.75 7.80 1.64
N ALA A 68 8.53 7.66 2.16
CA ALA A 68 8.17 6.61 3.12
C ALA A 68 6.67 6.29 3.02
N ALA A 69 6.32 5.02 3.18
CA ALA A 69 4.94 4.56 3.04
C ALA A 69 4.48 3.73 4.24
N VAL A 70 3.23 3.94 4.69
CA VAL A 70 2.53 3.08 5.65
C VAL A 70 1.28 2.50 5.01
N VAL A 71 1.27 1.18 4.83
CA VAL A 71 0.13 0.43 4.29
C VAL A 71 -0.54 -0.32 5.43
N SER A 72 -1.71 0.15 5.87
CA SER A 72 -2.48 -0.48 6.95
C SER A 72 -3.71 -1.20 6.39
N GLY A 73 -3.92 -2.46 6.83
CA GLY A 73 -5.12 -3.25 6.50
C GLY A 73 -5.34 -3.52 5.00
N TYR A 74 -4.27 -3.67 4.21
CA TYR A 74 -4.35 -3.91 2.75
C TYR A 74 -3.30 -4.88 2.18
N PHE A 75 -2.38 -5.40 2.99
CA PHE A 75 -1.21 -6.12 2.49
C PHE A 75 -1.41 -7.65 2.42
N TYR A 76 -2.47 -8.07 1.74
CA TYR A 76 -2.90 -9.45 1.62
C TYR A 76 -2.89 -9.92 0.15
N GLY A 77 -2.83 -11.21 -0.10
CA GLY A 77 -2.78 -11.76 -1.47
C GLY A 77 -4.11 -11.65 -2.23
N TYR A 78 -4.01 -11.50 -3.55
CA TYR A 78 -5.13 -11.30 -4.47
C TYR A 78 -6.12 -12.47 -4.44
N ARG A 79 -5.63 -13.71 -4.36
CA ARG A 79 -6.46 -14.90 -4.39
C ARG A 79 -7.46 -14.94 -3.22
N ASP A 80 -6.95 -14.95 -2.00
CA ASP A 80 -7.76 -15.08 -0.79
C ASP A 80 -8.68 -13.87 -0.60
N SER A 81 -8.17 -12.66 -0.85
CA SER A 81 -8.86 -11.43 -0.44
C SER A 81 -9.64 -10.72 -1.53
N LEU A 82 -9.36 -11.01 -2.82
CA LEU A 82 -10.06 -10.40 -3.94
C LEU A 82 -10.82 -11.44 -4.78
N LEU A 83 -10.31 -12.65 -5.00
CA LEU A 83 -11.05 -13.68 -5.74
C LEU A 83 -12.04 -14.45 -4.87
N ASP A 84 -11.60 -14.95 -3.72
CA ASP A 84 -12.46 -15.75 -2.83
C ASP A 84 -13.43 -14.85 -2.04
N LEU A 85 -12.96 -13.67 -1.62
CA LEU A 85 -13.79 -12.61 -1.03
C LEU A 85 -14.27 -11.58 -2.07
N ASN A 86 -14.78 -12.04 -3.21
CA ASN A 86 -15.15 -11.17 -4.35
C ASN A 86 -16.32 -10.19 -4.10
N SER A 87 -16.95 -10.23 -2.93
CA SER A 87 -17.90 -9.22 -2.46
C SER A 87 -17.22 -7.97 -1.89
N ASN A 88 -15.88 -7.99 -1.76
CA ASN A 88 -15.06 -6.86 -1.36
C ASN A 88 -15.13 -5.69 -2.36
N CYS A 89 -14.61 -4.54 -1.94
CA CYS A 89 -14.78 -3.28 -2.65
C CYS A 89 -14.32 -3.36 -4.12
N GLY A 90 -15.16 -2.85 -5.04
CA GLY A 90 -14.91 -2.91 -6.48
C GLY A 90 -13.62 -2.23 -6.94
N CYS A 91 -13.04 -1.33 -6.14
CA CYS A 91 -11.84 -0.58 -6.50
C CYS A 91 -10.55 -1.41 -6.56
N ASN A 92 -10.60 -2.68 -6.16
CA ASN A 92 -9.44 -3.57 -6.13
C ASN A 92 -9.22 -4.34 -7.43
N TYR A 93 -10.20 -4.36 -8.34
CA TYR A 93 -10.18 -5.27 -9.47
C TYR A 93 -9.54 -4.64 -10.69
N VAL A 94 -8.33 -5.08 -10.99
CA VAL A 94 -7.63 -4.82 -12.26
C VAL A 94 -7.70 -6.09 -13.11
N PRO A 95 -8.40 -6.08 -14.27
CA PRO A 95 -8.53 -7.26 -15.12
C PRO A 95 -7.17 -7.85 -15.52
N GLY A 96 -6.96 -9.13 -15.20
CA GLY A 96 -5.74 -9.87 -15.56
C GLY A 96 -4.52 -9.62 -14.68
N LEU A 97 -4.56 -8.69 -13.71
CA LEU A 97 -3.40 -8.34 -12.88
C LEU A 97 -2.84 -9.54 -12.11
N TRP A 98 -3.73 -10.36 -11.55
CA TRP A 98 -3.38 -11.56 -10.76
C TRP A 98 -2.52 -12.59 -11.52
N GLN A 99 -2.43 -12.49 -12.85
CA GLN A 99 -1.60 -13.38 -13.66
C GLN A 99 -0.11 -13.01 -13.61
N ALA A 100 0.22 -11.82 -13.13
CA ALA A 100 1.58 -11.27 -13.19
C ALA A 100 2.07 -10.68 -11.87
N VAL A 101 1.18 -10.19 -11.01
CA VAL A 101 1.53 -9.39 -9.83
C VAL A 101 0.55 -9.70 -8.69
N ASP A 102 1.08 -9.79 -7.47
CA ASP A 102 0.35 -9.76 -6.21
C ASP A 102 0.82 -8.58 -5.32
N MET A 103 0.22 -8.38 -4.13
CA MET A 103 0.53 -7.25 -3.25
C MET A 103 2.00 -7.23 -2.80
N GLY A 104 2.60 -8.40 -2.60
CA GLY A 104 4.02 -8.52 -2.26
C GLY A 104 4.96 -8.02 -3.36
N ASP A 105 4.59 -8.24 -4.63
CA ASP A 105 5.34 -7.72 -5.78
C ASP A 105 5.24 -6.19 -5.87
N LEU A 106 4.06 -5.62 -5.58
CA LEU A 106 3.91 -4.16 -5.50
C LEU A 106 4.75 -3.57 -4.36
N GLY A 107 4.80 -4.25 -3.21
CA GLY A 107 5.69 -3.86 -2.11
C GLY A 107 7.16 -3.93 -2.51
N ALA A 108 7.57 -4.92 -3.29
CA ALA A 108 8.94 -5.05 -3.79
C ALA A 108 9.38 -3.87 -4.67
N LEU A 109 8.46 -3.27 -5.44
CA LEU A 109 8.74 -2.07 -6.25
C LEU A 109 9.06 -0.81 -5.40
N ILE A 110 8.72 -0.81 -4.11
CA ILE A 110 9.01 0.31 -3.22
C ILE A 110 10.47 0.27 -2.73
N ALA A 111 11.09 -0.90 -2.73
CA ALA A 111 12.48 -1.06 -2.30
C ALA A 111 13.43 -0.15 -3.11
N PRO A 112 14.42 0.50 -2.48
CA PRO A 112 14.81 0.41 -1.06
C PRO A 112 14.17 1.50 -0.17
N ARG A 113 13.03 2.08 -0.54
CA ARG A 113 12.41 3.15 0.27
C ARG A 113 11.72 2.57 1.51
N PRO A 114 11.70 3.27 2.65
CA PRO A 114 10.99 2.82 3.85
C PRO A 114 9.53 2.43 3.59
N LEU A 115 9.16 1.21 3.99
CA LEU A 115 7.79 0.69 3.94
C LEU A 115 7.43 0.05 5.28
N LEU A 116 6.33 0.47 5.86
CA LEU A 116 5.71 -0.19 7.01
C LEU A 116 4.37 -0.79 6.59
N VAL A 117 4.19 -2.07 6.86
CA VAL A 117 2.92 -2.79 6.74
C VAL A 117 2.33 -2.93 8.13
N GLU A 118 1.12 -2.43 8.34
CA GLU A 118 0.36 -2.57 9.59
C GLU A 118 -0.82 -3.52 9.36
N THR A 119 -0.97 -4.55 10.21
CA THR A 119 -1.97 -5.61 10.02
C THR A 119 -2.67 -5.93 11.33
N GLY A 120 -4.01 -6.00 11.31
CA GLY A 120 -4.79 -6.62 12.37
C GLY A 120 -4.80 -8.14 12.23
N ASP A 121 -4.50 -8.88 13.29
CA ASP A 121 -4.48 -10.35 13.28
C ASP A 121 -5.86 -11.00 13.13
N GLU A 122 -6.92 -10.26 13.44
CA GLU A 122 -8.32 -10.66 13.29
C GLU A 122 -9.00 -9.96 12.09
N ASP A 123 -8.24 -9.27 11.22
CA ASP A 123 -8.83 -8.60 10.05
C ASP A 123 -9.41 -9.62 9.06
N PRO A 124 -10.74 -9.63 8.83
CA PRO A 124 -11.38 -10.58 7.92
C PRO A 124 -10.96 -10.38 6.46
N LEU A 125 -10.42 -9.20 6.11
CA LEU A 125 -9.90 -8.94 4.76
C LEU A 125 -8.59 -9.66 4.48
N ASN A 126 -7.92 -10.22 5.49
CA ASN A 126 -6.77 -11.10 5.29
C ASN A 126 -7.15 -12.42 4.58
N GLY A 127 -8.46 -12.72 4.46
CA GLY A 127 -8.96 -13.90 3.76
C GLY A 127 -8.99 -15.16 4.63
N ALA A 128 -9.36 -16.29 4.03
CA ALA A 128 -9.60 -17.54 4.75
C ALA A 128 -8.35 -18.07 5.48
N ARG A 129 -7.15 -17.75 4.97
CA ARG A 129 -5.86 -18.10 5.60
C ARG A 129 -5.39 -17.10 6.65
N GLY A 130 -6.09 -15.98 6.85
CA GLY A 130 -5.70 -14.96 7.82
C GLY A 130 -4.27 -14.45 7.57
N LEU A 131 -3.48 -14.37 8.64
CA LEU A 131 -2.11 -13.84 8.58
C LEU A 131 -1.17 -14.63 7.65
N ASP A 132 -1.41 -15.92 7.39
CA ASP A 132 -0.57 -16.68 6.45
C ASP A 132 -0.61 -16.06 5.04
N ASN A 133 -1.75 -15.52 4.64
CA ASN A 133 -1.89 -14.79 3.38
C ASN A 133 -1.07 -13.49 3.37
N VAL A 134 -1.01 -12.78 4.51
CA VAL A 134 -0.24 -11.53 4.66
C VAL A 134 1.25 -11.81 4.70
N TYR A 135 1.68 -12.81 5.48
CA TYR A 135 3.10 -13.17 5.62
C TYR A 135 3.71 -13.60 4.29
N GLU A 136 2.96 -14.29 3.43
CA GLU A 136 3.39 -14.63 2.07
C GLU A 136 3.73 -13.38 1.26
N GLN A 137 2.87 -12.34 1.30
CA GLN A 137 3.13 -11.09 0.59
C GLN A 137 4.32 -10.32 1.18
N VAL A 138 4.40 -10.24 2.52
CA VAL A 138 5.53 -9.58 3.20
C VAL A 138 6.85 -10.29 2.90
N SER A 139 6.85 -11.62 2.78
CA SER A 139 8.04 -12.40 2.40
C SER A 139 8.53 -12.04 0.99
N ILE A 140 7.62 -11.95 0.02
CA ILE A 140 7.97 -11.55 -1.37
C ILE A 140 8.61 -10.16 -1.38
N THR A 141 8.02 -9.20 -0.65
CA THR A 141 8.62 -7.86 -0.52
C THR A 141 9.98 -7.91 0.17
N ARG A 142 10.11 -8.71 1.23
CA ARG A 142 11.35 -8.85 1.99
C ARG A 142 12.51 -9.32 1.12
N ASP A 143 12.29 -10.27 0.22
CA ASP A 143 13.33 -10.76 -0.70
C ASP A 143 13.94 -9.62 -1.53
N ALA A 144 13.12 -8.67 -2.00
CA ALA A 144 13.59 -7.51 -2.76
C ALA A 144 14.37 -6.51 -1.88
N TYR A 145 13.92 -6.28 -0.64
CA TYR A 145 14.64 -5.42 0.31
C TYR A 145 15.98 -6.05 0.72
N GLU A 146 16.04 -7.36 0.95
CA GLU A 146 17.28 -8.07 1.27
C GLU A 146 18.27 -8.05 0.10
N LEU A 147 17.79 -8.20 -1.14
CA LEU A 147 18.62 -8.11 -2.34
C LEU A 147 19.31 -6.73 -2.49
N LEU A 148 18.68 -5.67 -1.96
CA LEU A 148 19.18 -4.30 -2.01
C LEU A 148 19.87 -3.85 -0.70
N ASP A 149 20.21 -4.79 0.18
CA ASP A 149 20.79 -4.52 1.50
C ASP A 149 19.96 -3.52 2.34
N ALA A 150 18.64 -3.51 2.13
CA ALA A 150 17.69 -2.56 2.70
C ALA A 150 16.70 -3.21 3.67
N GLY A 151 16.91 -4.46 4.10
CA GLY A 151 15.97 -5.24 4.91
C GLY A 151 15.42 -4.53 6.17
N GLU A 152 16.21 -3.63 6.77
CA GLU A 152 15.84 -2.82 7.93
C GLU A 152 14.80 -1.71 7.64
N LEU A 153 14.56 -1.41 6.36
CA LEU A 153 13.60 -0.40 5.90
C LEU A 153 12.20 -0.99 5.67
N LEU A 154 12.04 -2.32 5.71
CA LEU A 154 10.76 -3.00 5.68
C LEU A 154 10.34 -3.43 7.09
N VAL A 155 9.26 -2.83 7.59
CA VAL A 155 8.66 -3.16 8.88
C VAL A 155 7.30 -3.83 8.66
N HIS A 156 7.05 -4.94 9.35
CA HIS A 156 5.71 -5.53 9.45
C HIS A 156 5.27 -5.49 10.91
N ASP A 157 4.27 -4.67 11.21
CA ASP A 157 3.67 -4.51 12.53
C ASP A 157 2.32 -5.24 12.55
N VAL A 158 2.21 -6.27 13.39
CA VAL A 158 0.98 -7.03 13.58
C VAL A 158 0.39 -6.68 14.95
N GLN A 159 -0.84 -6.20 14.94
CA GLN A 159 -1.54 -5.74 16.13
C GLN A 159 -2.76 -6.64 16.42
N PRO A 160 -3.05 -6.91 17.70
CA PRO A 160 -4.28 -7.60 18.08
C PRO A 160 -5.51 -6.79 17.69
N GLY A 161 -6.38 -7.35 16.84
CA GLY A 161 -7.68 -6.78 16.50
C GLY A 161 -8.06 -6.85 15.03
N GLU A 162 -9.28 -6.38 14.74
CA GLU A 162 -9.87 -6.40 13.40
C GLU A 162 -9.35 -5.25 12.50
N HIS A 163 -10.09 -4.95 11.44
CA HIS A 163 -9.79 -3.97 10.42
C HIS A 163 -9.85 -2.50 10.92
N GLN A 164 -8.73 -1.95 11.35
CA GLN A 164 -8.62 -0.57 11.83
C GLN A 164 -7.21 0.02 11.64
N TRP A 165 -7.09 1.33 11.82
CA TRP A 165 -5.81 2.02 11.92
C TRP A 165 -5.32 1.90 13.36
N PHE A 166 -4.16 1.28 13.59
CA PHE A 166 -3.62 1.14 14.94
C PHE A 166 -2.71 2.32 15.28
N GLY A 167 -1.84 2.74 14.37
CA GLY A 167 -1.04 3.96 14.49
C GLY A 167 0.11 3.89 15.50
N VAL A 168 0.14 2.88 16.38
CA VAL A 168 1.06 2.76 17.52
C VAL A 168 2.52 2.76 17.07
N THR A 169 2.85 1.93 16.07
CA THR A 169 4.20 1.90 15.46
C THR A 169 4.25 2.82 14.25
N ALA A 170 3.19 2.81 13.44
CA ALA A 170 3.11 3.51 12.16
C ALA A 170 3.37 5.02 12.24
N GLU A 171 2.71 5.73 13.15
CA GLU A 171 2.81 7.20 13.23
C GLU A 171 4.19 7.68 13.67
N PRO A 172 4.76 7.23 14.81
CA PRO A 172 6.09 7.66 15.22
C PRO A 172 7.16 7.23 14.21
N TRP A 173 7.05 6.02 13.63
CA TRP A 173 7.98 5.55 12.60
C TRP A 173 7.95 6.44 11.36
N LEU A 174 6.77 6.83 10.88
CA LEU A 174 6.66 7.67 9.69
C LEU A 174 7.24 9.07 9.95
N VAL A 175 6.97 9.65 11.12
CA VAL A 175 7.55 10.94 11.52
C VAL A 175 9.07 10.84 11.57
N GLU A 176 9.62 9.79 12.20
CA GLU A 176 11.07 9.57 12.26
C GLU A 176 11.69 9.49 10.86
N ARG A 177 11.08 8.72 9.94
CA ARG A 177 11.61 8.55 8.57
C ARG A 177 11.59 9.82 7.74
N LEU A 178 10.63 10.71 7.98
CA LEU A 178 10.51 11.96 7.23
C LEU A 178 11.27 13.13 7.88
N THR A 179 11.53 13.07 9.19
CA THR A 179 12.17 14.18 9.93
C THR A 179 13.63 13.91 10.29
N GLY A 180 14.06 12.65 10.30
CA GLY A 180 15.42 12.24 10.62
C GLY A 180 16.46 12.80 9.62
N ASP A 181 17.70 12.87 10.08
CA ASP A 181 18.83 13.25 9.23
C ASP A 181 19.00 12.19 8.13
N ARG A 182 19.10 12.62 6.87
CA ARG A 182 19.36 11.70 5.76
C ARG A 182 20.72 11.04 5.98
N PRO A 183 20.84 9.71 5.87
CA PRO A 183 22.15 9.13 5.66
C PRO A 183 22.76 9.76 4.40
N THR A 184 23.95 10.33 4.54
CA THR A 184 24.72 10.83 3.40
C THR A 184 24.91 9.70 2.40
N ARG A 185 24.36 9.87 1.18
CA ARG A 185 24.60 8.98 0.05
C ARG A 185 26.08 8.84 -0.26
#